data_AF-A0A952E6N2-F1
#
_entry.id   AF-A0A952E6N2-F1
#
_cell.length_a   1.000
_cell.length_b   1.000
_cell.length_c   1.000
_cell.angle_alpha   90.00
_cell.angle_beta   90.00
_cell.angle_gamma   90.00
#
_symmetry.space_group_name_H-M   'P 1'
#
loop_
_entity.id
_entity.type
_entity.pdbx_description
1 polymer ?
#
loop_
_entity_poly.entity_id
_entity_poly.type
_entity_poly.pdbx_seq_one_letter_code
_entity_poly.pdbx_strand_id
1 'polypeptide(L)'
;MSKNIDKGFDPEMVGWYHREMFRLHDLKKWDKLKQNACEMMTALGYEPENTEKAARFVLEAYRNADFAAEAQKSGNRDEENAYYDSTLNNFLQASKSLNSNTAGIEYKIGWYKFERHNKPFLVAYYLFQEHLKRFGILHLDVVVYTTWIAFWGGYFAHKKHNWKKLENVMIKYWRCIHKVCPIRPPLQI
;
A
#
# COMPACT_ATOMS: atom_id res chain seq x y z
N MET A 1 6.46 7.69 32.87
CA MET A 1 7.11 7.48 31.57
C MET A 1 7.67 6.07 31.51
N SER A 2 6.92 5.08 31.02
CA SER A 2 7.51 3.79 30.64
C SER A 2 7.59 3.77 29.11
N LYS A 3 8.82 3.71 28.60
CA LYS A 3 9.09 3.45 27.19
C LYS A 3 8.90 1.94 27.00
N ASN A 4 7.68 1.51 26.65
CA ASN A 4 7.50 0.22 25.99
C ASN A 4 8.16 0.34 24.62
N ILE A 5 9.41 -0.13 24.54
CA ILE A 5 10.12 -0.29 23.28
C ILE A 5 9.39 -1.42 22.54
N ASP A 6 8.71 -1.07 21.45
CA ASP A 6 8.22 -1.99 20.41
C ASP A 6 9.40 -2.86 19.94
N LYS A 7 9.60 -4.01 20.57
CA LYS A 7 10.54 -5.01 20.09
C LYS A 7 9.89 -5.70 18.88
N GLY A 8 10.15 -5.20 17.67
CA GLY A 8 9.77 -5.91 16.44
C GLY A 8 9.60 -5.05 15.19
N PHE A 9 9.21 -3.77 15.32
CA PHE A 9 8.97 -2.91 14.16
C PHE A 9 10.21 -2.08 13.80
N ASP A 10 10.78 -2.36 12.61
CA ASP A 10 11.83 -1.54 12.00
C ASP A 10 11.25 -0.73 10.81
N PRO A 11 10.98 0.58 10.99
CA PRO A 11 10.44 1.41 9.92
C PRO A 11 11.41 1.60 8.74
N GLU A 12 12.72 1.45 8.96
CA GLU A 12 13.72 1.59 7.89
C GLU A 12 13.65 0.38 6.96
N MET A 13 13.61 -0.82 7.53
CA MET A 13 13.43 -2.06 6.81
C MET A 13 12.09 -2.08 6.05
N VAL A 14 10.99 -1.74 6.71
CA VAL A 14 9.65 -1.73 6.10
C VAL A 14 9.54 -0.65 5.02
N GLY A 15 10.16 0.51 5.24
CA GLY A 15 10.25 1.57 4.23
C GLY A 15 11.05 1.14 3.00
N TRP A 16 12.16 0.42 3.19
CA TRP A 16 12.95 -0.17 2.10
C TRP A 16 12.12 -1.16 1.29
N TYR A 17 11.48 -2.13 1.96
CA TYR A 17 10.64 -3.11 1.27
C TYR A 17 9.53 -2.44 0.47
N HIS A 18 8.84 -1.44 1.03
CA HIS A 18 7.76 -0.74 0.33
C HIS A 18 8.28 -0.03 -0.93
N ARG A 19 9.40 0.70 -0.82
CA ARG A 19 10.05 1.30 -1.99
C ARG A 19 10.44 0.26 -3.02
N GLU A 20 10.97 -0.87 -2.57
CA GLU A 20 11.46 -1.93 -3.44
C GLU A 20 10.34 -2.62 -4.20
N MET A 21 9.13 -2.74 -3.62
CA MET A 21 7.95 -3.18 -4.36
C MET A 21 7.66 -2.28 -5.58
N PHE A 22 7.71 -0.95 -5.43
CA PHE A 22 7.53 -0.03 -6.56
C PHE A 22 8.59 -0.24 -7.64
N ARG A 23 9.86 -0.37 -7.24
CA ARG A 23 10.96 -0.59 -8.19
C ARG A 23 10.84 -1.93 -8.93
N LEU A 24 10.47 -2.99 -8.22
CA LEU A 24 10.30 -4.33 -8.79
C LEU A 24 9.07 -4.41 -9.69
N HIS A 25 8.02 -3.64 -9.39
CA HIS A 25 6.83 -3.47 -10.24
C HIS A 25 7.21 -2.82 -11.56
N ASP A 26 7.92 -1.68 -11.53
CA ASP A 26 8.40 -0.99 -12.74
C ASP A 26 9.28 -1.91 -13.63
N LEU A 27 10.09 -2.77 -12.99
CA LEU A 27 10.95 -3.73 -13.68
C LEU A 27 10.25 -5.04 -14.07
N LYS A 28 8.96 -5.19 -13.74
CA LYS A 28 8.16 -6.41 -13.94
C LYS A 28 8.83 -7.68 -13.38
N LYS A 29 9.54 -7.56 -12.26
CA LYS A 29 10.20 -8.68 -11.56
C LYS A 29 9.23 -9.32 -10.57
N TRP A 30 8.20 -9.98 -11.10
CA TRP A 30 7.05 -10.48 -10.36
C TRP A 30 7.38 -11.40 -9.19
N ASP A 31 8.26 -12.39 -9.38
CA ASP A 31 8.62 -13.32 -8.31
C ASP A 31 9.34 -12.62 -7.17
N LYS A 32 10.23 -11.67 -7.50
CA LYS A 32 10.92 -10.83 -6.52
C LYS A 32 9.97 -9.88 -5.81
N LEU A 33 9.00 -9.31 -6.53
CA LEU A 33 7.98 -8.44 -5.93
C LEU A 33 7.16 -9.22 -4.89
N LYS A 34 6.71 -10.42 -5.24
CA LYS A 34 5.99 -11.30 -4.31
C LYS A 34 6.84 -11.63 -3.09
N GLN A 35 8.09 -12.04 -3.29
CA GLN A 35 9.01 -12.33 -2.19
C GLN A 35 9.18 -11.11 -1.28
N ASN A 36 9.48 -9.95 -1.86
CA ASN A 36 9.66 -8.69 -1.13
C ASN A 36 8.39 -8.27 -0.36
N ALA A 37 7.20 -8.47 -0.94
CA ALA A 37 5.93 -8.22 -0.23
C ALA A 37 5.75 -9.16 0.96
N CYS A 38 6.08 -10.45 0.80
CA CYS A 38 6.05 -11.44 1.88
C CYS A 38 6.97 -11.01 3.03
N GLU A 39 8.24 -10.74 2.73
CA GLU A 39 9.27 -10.31 3.69
C GLU A 39 8.87 -9.03 4.42
N MET A 40 8.28 -8.07 3.70
CA MET A 40 7.73 -6.85 4.30
C MET A 40 6.65 -7.16 5.33
N MET A 41 5.68 -8.01 5.00
CA MET A 41 4.59 -8.34 5.91
C MET A 41 5.10 -9.18 7.11
N THR A 42 6.09 -10.04 6.91
CA THR A 42 6.75 -10.74 8.02
C THR A 42 7.48 -9.76 8.94
N ALA A 43 8.17 -8.76 8.39
CA ALA A 43 8.80 -7.68 9.16
C ALA A 43 7.80 -6.78 9.88
N LEU A 44 6.54 -6.77 9.44
CA LEU A 44 5.42 -6.13 10.14
C LEU A 44 4.84 -7.01 11.27
N GLY A 45 5.35 -8.23 11.46
CA GLY A 45 4.95 -9.13 12.54
C GLY A 45 3.80 -10.08 12.21
N TYR A 46 3.45 -10.25 10.93
CA TYR A 46 2.47 -11.25 10.51
C TYR A 46 3.10 -12.64 10.34
N GLU A 47 2.29 -13.68 10.57
CA GLU A 47 2.71 -15.08 10.45
C GLU A 47 3.15 -15.46 9.02
N PRO A 48 4.28 -16.18 8.84
CA PRO A 48 4.85 -16.48 7.52
C PRO A 48 3.87 -17.12 6.51
N GLU A 49 3.01 -18.03 6.96
CA GLU A 49 2.03 -18.69 6.09
C GLU A 49 0.98 -17.71 5.55
N ASN A 50 0.56 -16.75 6.39
CA ASN A 50 -0.39 -15.71 6.03
C ASN A 50 0.25 -14.66 5.10
N THR A 51 1.51 -14.32 5.33
CA THR A 51 2.24 -13.35 4.50
C THR A 51 2.50 -13.88 3.11
N GLU A 52 2.80 -15.17 2.94
CA GLU A 52 2.96 -15.77 1.61
C GLU A 52 1.65 -15.71 0.82
N LYS A 53 0.53 -16.11 1.45
CA LYS A 53 -0.79 -16.05 0.83
C LYS A 53 -1.18 -14.63 0.46
N ALA A 54 -0.98 -13.68 1.37
CA ALA A 54 -1.25 -12.26 1.11
C ALA A 54 -0.37 -11.72 -0.03
N ALA A 55 0.90 -12.13 -0.11
CA ALA A 55 1.84 -11.65 -1.12
C ALA A 55 1.43 -12.11 -2.53
N ARG A 56 0.85 -13.30 -2.67
CA ARG A 56 0.28 -13.77 -3.94
C ARG A 56 -0.85 -12.85 -4.41
N PHE A 57 -1.77 -12.48 -3.52
CA PHE A 57 -2.83 -11.54 -3.85
C PHE A 57 -2.30 -10.14 -4.16
N VAL A 58 -1.31 -9.64 -3.42
CA VAL A 58 -0.66 -8.36 -3.73
C VAL A 58 -0.05 -8.38 -5.14
N LEU A 59 0.67 -9.44 -5.51
CA LEU A 59 1.21 -9.60 -6.86
C LEU A 59 0.11 -9.52 -7.93
N GLU A 60 -0.98 -10.26 -7.76
CA GLU A 60 -2.09 -10.26 -8.71
C GLU A 60 -2.80 -8.89 -8.77
N ALA A 61 -2.86 -8.15 -7.67
CA ALA A 61 -3.35 -6.77 -7.69
C ALA A 61 -2.47 -5.87 -8.58
N TYR A 62 -1.14 -5.96 -8.48
CA TYR A 62 -0.24 -5.19 -9.34
C TYR A 62 -0.38 -5.58 -10.83
N ARG A 63 -0.53 -6.87 -11.14
CA ARG A 63 -0.75 -7.34 -12.51
C ARG A 63 -2.07 -6.84 -13.10
N ASN A 64 -3.16 -6.94 -12.34
CA ASN A 64 -4.46 -6.44 -12.75
C ASN A 64 -4.44 -4.92 -12.95
N ALA A 65 -3.76 -4.17 -12.09
CA ALA A 65 -3.58 -2.73 -12.30
C ALA A 65 -2.87 -2.44 -13.64
N ASP A 66 -1.85 -3.21 -14.00
CA ASP A 66 -1.17 -3.07 -15.30
C ASP A 66 -2.08 -3.40 -16.49
N PHE A 67 -2.89 -4.46 -16.39
CA PHE A 67 -3.90 -4.75 -17.41
C PHE A 67 -4.95 -3.63 -17.53
N ALA A 68 -5.34 -3.01 -16.41
CA ALA A 68 -6.23 -1.85 -16.42
C ALA A 68 -5.63 -0.65 -17.19
N ALA A 69 -4.32 -0.41 -17.10
CA ALA A 69 -3.68 0.63 -17.93
C ALA A 69 -3.64 0.28 -19.40
N GLU A 70 -3.43 -0.99 -19.76
CA GLU A 70 -3.46 -1.38 -21.18
C GLU A 70 -4.88 -1.22 -21.76
N ALA A 71 -5.92 -1.60 -20.99
CA ALA A 71 -7.32 -1.36 -21.36
C ALA A 71 -7.65 0.14 -21.45
N GLN A 72 -7.12 0.97 -20.55
CA GLN A 72 -7.24 2.43 -20.61
C GLN A 72 -6.62 2.98 -21.91
N LYS A 73 -5.42 2.52 -22.29
CA LYS A 73 -4.73 2.95 -23.52
C LYS A 73 -5.50 2.55 -24.79
N SER A 74 -6.16 1.39 -24.78
CA SER A 74 -7.00 0.94 -25.88
C SER A 74 -8.40 1.58 -25.89
N GLY A 75 -8.74 2.36 -24.86
CA GLY A 75 -10.05 2.99 -24.71
C GLY A 75 -11.16 2.04 -24.26
N ASN A 76 -10.83 0.81 -23.88
CA ASN A 76 -11.79 -0.19 -23.41
C ASN A 76 -12.14 0.04 -21.93
N ARG A 77 -13.14 0.89 -21.68
CA ARG A 77 -13.56 1.29 -20.32
C ARG A 77 -14.13 0.14 -19.50
N ASP A 78 -14.86 -0.78 -20.12
CA ASP A 78 -15.49 -1.89 -19.40
C ASP A 78 -14.42 -2.84 -18.87
N GLU A 79 -13.44 -3.16 -19.70
CA GLU A 79 -12.30 -3.98 -19.31
C GLU A 79 -11.39 -3.28 -18.29
N GLU A 80 -11.14 -1.97 -18.46
CA GLU A 80 -10.43 -1.17 -17.47
C GLU A 80 -11.08 -1.28 -16.08
N ASN A 81 -12.41 -1.11 -16.00
CA ASN A 81 -13.13 -1.20 -14.73
C ASN A 81 -13.09 -2.63 -14.16
N ALA A 82 -13.26 -3.66 -14.98
CA ALA A 82 -13.19 -5.06 -14.54
C ALA A 82 -11.82 -5.42 -13.93
N TYR A 83 -10.72 -4.90 -14.50
CA TYR A 83 -9.39 -5.08 -13.93
C TYR A 83 -9.20 -4.30 -12.62
N TYR A 84 -9.77 -3.10 -12.49
CA TYR A 84 -9.76 -2.38 -11.20
C TYR A 84 -10.57 -3.10 -10.12
N ASP A 85 -11.71 -3.70 -10.46
CA ASP A 85 -12.50 -4.52 -9.53
C ASP A 85 -11.72 -5.77 -9.09
N SER A 86 -11.02 -6.44 -10.02
CA SER A 86 -10.12 -7.54 -9.68
C SER A 86 -8.95 -7.09 -8.80
N THR A 87 -8.42 -5.89 -9.04
CA THR A 87 -7.38 -5.29 -8.18
C THR A 87 -7.91 -5.07 -6.76
N LEU A 88 -9.14 -4.54 -6.62
CA LEU A 88 -9.81 -4.36 -5.32
C LEU A 88 -9.92 -5.68 -4.57
N ASN A 89 -10.49 -6.68 -5.25
CA ASN A 89 -10.73 -7.99 -4.67
C ASN A 89 -9.43 -8.63 -4.18
N ASN A 90 -8.35 -8.51 -4.93
CA ASN A 90 -7.05 -9.01 -4.51
C ASN A 90 -6.52 -8.29 -3.25
N PHE A 91 -6.63 -6.96 -3.15
CA PHE A 91 -6.22 -6.28 -1.91
C PHE A 91 -7.10 -6.66 -0.70
N LEU A 92 -8.39 -6.90 -0.90
CA LEU A 92 -9.28 -7.41 0.15
C LEU A 92 -8.87 -8.82 0.59
N GLN A 93 -8.57 -9.72 -0.34
CA GLN A 93 -8.10 -11.09 -0.02
C GLN A 93 -6.73 -11.09 0.66
N ALA A 94 -5.83 -10.19 0.26
CA ALA A 94 -4.55 -10.01 0.95
C ALA A 94 -4.79 -9.61 2.41
N SER A 95 -5.64 -8.62 2.63
CA SER A 95 -5.95 -8.11 3.98
C SER A 95 -6.64 -9.14 4.84
N LYS A 96 -7.57 -9.91 4.26
CA LYS A 96 -8.23 -11.05 4.92
C LYS A 96 -7.24 -12.15 5.30
N SER A 97 -6.27 -12.44 4.44
CA SER A 97 -5.23 -13.45 4.72
C SER A 97 -4.36 -13.06 5.91
N LEU A 98 -4.15 -11.76 6.14
CA LEU A 98 -3.41 -11.24 7.29
C LEU A 98 -4.28 -11.03 8.55
N ASN A 99 -5.59 -11.32 8.48
CA ASN A 99 -6.57 -10.89 9.50
C ASN A 99 -6.44 -9.39 9.84
N SER A 100 -6.21 -8.57 8.82
CA SER A 100 -5.98 -7.12 8.96
C SER A 100 -7.22 -6.31 8.61
N ASN A 101 -7.27 -5.07 9.12
CA ASN A 101 -8.38 -4.15 8.87
C ASN A 101 -8.52 -3.84 7.37
N THR A 102 -9.74 -3.99 6.84
CA THR A 102 -10.08 -3.72 5.44
C THR A 102 -10.62 -2.33 5.19
N ALA A 103 -10.81 -1.51 6.22
CA ALA A 103 -11.35 -0.17 6.11
C ALA A 103 -10.48 0.72 5.21
N GLY A 104 -11.10 1.34 4.20
CA GLY A 104 -10.45 2.28 3.30
C GLY A 104 -9.86 1.64 2.04
N ILE A 105 -9.82 0.30 1.94
CA ILE A 105 -9.28 -0.40 0.77
C ILE A 105 -10.07 -0.06 -0.51
N GLU A 106 -11.37 0.22 -0.41
CA GLU A 106 -12.20 0.68 -1.51
C GLU A 106 -11.70 2.00 -2.11
N TYR A 107 -11.13 2.89 -1.29
CA TYR A 107 -10.57 4.16 -1.76
C TYR A 107 -9.17 3.98 -2.38
N LYS A 108 -8.48 2.88 -2.09
CA LYS A 108 -7.17 2.55 -2.66
C LYS A 108 -7.22 2.47 -4.18
N ILE A 109 -8.25 1.81 -4.70
CA ILE A 109 -8.45 1.68 -6.15
C ILE A 109 -8.74 3.01 -6.81
N GLY A 110 -9.45 3.90 -6.11
CA GLY A 110 -9.72 5.24 -6.62
C GLY A 110 -8.43 6.02 -6.92
N TRP A 111 -7.49 6.10 -5.98
CA TRP A 111 -6.26 6.83 -6.26
C TRP A 111 -5.37 6.10 -7.27
N TYR A 112 -5.31 4.75 -7.29
CA TYR A 112 -4.62 3.99 -8.34
C TYR A 112 -5.15 4.32 -9.74
N LYS A 113 -6.47 4.33 -9.89
CA LYS A 113 -7.14 4.69 -11.14
C LYS A 113 -6.81 6.13 -11.54
N PHE A 114 -7.03 7.08 -10.64
CA PHE A 114 -6.89 8.49 -10.98
C PHE A 114 -5.44 8.95 -11.15
N GLU A 115 -4.47 8.22 -10.61
CA GLU A 115 -3.05 8.42 -10.85
C GLU A 115 -2.72 8.21 -12.34
N ARG A 116 -3.19 7.10 -12.92
CA ARG A 116 -3.00 6.74 -14.35
C ARG A 116 -3.80 7.62 -15.31
N HIS A 117 -4.87 8.24 -14.83
CA HIS A 117 -5.62 9.27 -15.57
C HIS A 117 -5.04 10.68 -15.41
N ASN A 118 -3.91 10.84 -14.72
CA ASN A 118 -3.28 12.12 -14.42
C ASN A 118 -4.25 13.13 -13.76
N LYS A 119 -5.05 12.68 -12.79
CA LYS A 119 -5.99 13.50 -12.01
C LYS A 119 -5.48 13.69 -10.57
N PRO A 120 -4.48 14.56 -10.34
CA PRO A 120 -3.79 14.64 -9.04
C PRO A 120 -4.71 15.02 -7.87
N PHE A 121 -5.71 15.88 -8.10
CA PHE A 121 -6.68 16.24 -7.06
C PHE A 121 -7.48 15.02 -6.59
N LEU A 122 -7.93 14.18 -7.54
CA LEU A 122 -8.65 12.96 -7.21
C LEU A 122 -7.75 11.95 -6.50
N VAL A 123 -6.48 11.82 -6.90
CA VAL A 123 -5.49 11.01 -6.16
C VAL A 123 -5.42 11.45 -4.70
N ALA A 124 -5.24 12.74 -4.44
CA ALA A 124 -5.18 13.29 -3.08
C ALA A 124 -6.48 13.06 -2.30
N TYR A 125 -7.64 13.24 -2.93
CA TYR A 125 -8.94 12.97 -2.32
C TYR A 125 -9.11 11.50 -1.91
N TYR A 126 -8.80 10.56 -2.80
CA TYR A 126 -8.94 9.13 -2.50
C TYR A 126 -7.92 8.66 -1.46
N LEU A 127 -6.69 9.17 -1.50
CA LEU A 127 -5.71 8.92 -0.42
C LEU A 127 -6.20 9.47 0.93
N PHE A 128 -6.80 10.66 0.96
CA PHE A 128 -7.41 11.22 2.17
C PHE A 128 -8.54 10.34 2.69
N GLN A 129 -9.44 9.89 1.84
CA GLN A 129 -10.55 9.01 2.24
C GLN A 129 -10.05 7.64 2.73
N GLU A 130 -9.05 7.04 2.06
CA GLU A 130 -8.42 5.80 2.51
C GLU A 130 -7.88 5.95 3.94
N HIS A 131 -7.07 6.98 4.19
CA HIS A 131 -6.49 7.22 5.51
C HIS A 131 -7.55 7.60 6.55
N LEU A 132 -8.53 8.42 6.19
CA LEU A 132 -9.61 8.82 7.10
C LEU A 132 -10.43 7.61 7.54
N LYS A 133 -10.74 6.69 6.62
CA LYS A 133 -11.46 5.46 6.96
C LYS A 133 -10.63 4.51 7.80
N ARG A 134 -9.33 4.42 7.51
CA ARG A 134 -8.41 3.53 8.23
C ARG A 134 -8.09 4.00 9.65
N PHE A 135 -7.84 5.29 9.82
CA PHE A 135 -7.40 5.87 11.10
C PHE A 135 -8.53 6.54 11.88
N GLY A 136 -9.60 6.97 11.22
CA GLY A 136 -10.72 7.67 11.84
C GLY A 136 -10.46 9.16 12.05
N ILE A 137 -11.54 9.90 12.32
CA ILE A 137 -11.52 11.36 12.46
C ILE A 137 -10.74 11.85 13.69
N LEU A 138 -10.62 11.01 14.72
CA LEU A 138 -9.87 11.32 15.94
C LEU A 138 -8.36 11.47 15.69
N HIS A 139 -7.86 10.95 14.56
CA HIS A 139 -6.46 11.01 14.15
C HIS A 139 -6.27 11.86 12.88
N LEU A 140 -7.05 12.93 12.73
CA LEU A 140 -7.06 13.77 11.53
C LEU A 140 -5.69 14.36 11.18
N ASP A 141 -4.86 14.68 12.18
CA ASP A 141 -3.48 15.13 11.99
C ASP A 141 -2.63 14.06 11.28
N VAL A 142 -2.77 12.80 11.69
CA VAL A 142 -2.10 11.66 11.06
C VAL A 142 -2.68 11.38 9.68
N VAL A 143 -4.00 11.46 9.50
CA VAL A 143 -4.66 11.34 8.19
C VAL A 143 -4.09 12.35 7.20
N VAL A 144 -4.08 13.65 7.54
CA VAL A 144 -3.57 14.70 6.67
C VAL A 144 -2.10 14.49 6.33
N TYR A 145 -1.27 14.19 7.35
CA TYR A 145 0.16 14.01 7.14
C TYR A 145 0.50 12.78 6.31
N THR A 146 -0.15 11.64 6.57
CA THR A 146 0.04 10.40 5.79
C THR A 146 -0.48 10.54 4.36
N THR A 147 -1.58 11.26 4.13
CA THR A 147 -2.03 11.61 2.77
C THR A 147 -1.01 12.45 2.04
N TRP A 148 -0.47 13.48 2.67
CA TRP A 148 0.55 14.32 2.07
C TRP A 148 1.81 13.54 1.71
N ILE A 149 2.30 12.69 2.63
CA ILE A 149 3.45 11.79 2.40
C ILE A 149 3.17 10.84 1.24
N ALA A 150 2.03 10.15 1.24
CA ALA A 150 1.69 9.17 0.21
C ALA A 150 1.54 9.83 -1.17
N PHE A 151 0.88 10.99 -1.24
CA PHE A 151 0.77 11.77 -2.47
C PHE A 151 2.15 12.18 -2.99
N TRP A 152 3.02 12.72 -2.13
CA TRP A 152 4.37 13.10 -2.54
C TRP A 152 5.25 11.92 -2.95
N GLY A 153 5.17 10.80 -2.23
CA GLY A 153 5.91 9.58 -2.51
C GLY A 153 5.47 8.95 -3.82
N GLY A 154 4.20 8.55 -3.89
CA GLY A 154 3.62 7.86 -5.04
C GLY A 154 3.54 8.73 -6.28
N TYR A 155 3.04 9.96 -6.17
CA TYR A 155 2.81 10.78 -7.37
C TYR A 155 4.09 11.45 -7.89
N PHE A 156 4.99 11.92 -7.01
CA PHE A 156 6.17 12.67 -7.45
C PHE A 156 7.49 11.91 -7.37
N ALA A 157 7.77 11.20 -6.26
CA ALA A 157 9.06 10.54 -6.09
C ALA A 157 9.18 9.28 -6.97
N HIS A 158 8.12 8.47 -7.03
CA HIS A 158 8.08 7.27 -7.87
C HIS A 158 8.12 7.61 -9.36
N LYS A 159 7.30 8.56 -9.85
CA LYS A 159 7.34 9.02 -11.26
C LYS A 159 8.70 9.53 -11.73
N LYS A 160 9.51 10.09 -10.82
CA LYS A 160 10.87 10.57 -11.13
C LYS A 160 11.94 9.50 -10.91
N HIS A 161 11.55 8.26 -10.60
CA HIS A 161 12.41 7.14 -10.20
C HIS A 161 13.45 7.54 -9.14
N ASN A 162 13.10 8.48 -8.24
CA ASN A 162 13.98 8.90 -7.15
C ASN A 162 13.80 7.94 -5.96
N TRP A 163 14.41 6.77 -6.08
CA TRP A 163 14.27 5.67 -5.14
C TRP A 163 14.69 6.03 -3.71
N LYS A 164 15.76 6.82 -3.54
CA LYS A 164 16.19 7.23 -2.19
C LYS A 164 15.19 8.17 -1.54
N LYS A 165 14.63 9.13 -2.30
CA LYS A 165 13.57 10.00 -1.79
C LYS A 165 12.31 9.21 -1.47
N LEU A 166 11.91 8.26 -2.33
CA LEU A 166 10.76 7.40 -2.12
C LEU A 166 10.91 6.57 -0.84
N GLU A 167 12.06 5.94 -0.62
CA GLU A 167 12.39 5.20 0.60
C GLU A 167 12.23 6.10 1.85
N ASN A 168 12.86 7.27 1.87
CA ASN A 168 12.75 8.21 3.00
C ASN A 168 11.28 8.60 3.29
N VAL A 169 10.46 8.73 2.25
CA VAL A 169 9.03 9.04 2.38
C VAL A 169 8.26 7.83 2.94
N MET A 170 8.56 6.60 2.47
CA MET A 170 7.95 5.38 2.99
C MET A 170 8.35 5.10 4.45
N ILE A 171 9.59 5.38 4.84
CA ILE A 171 10.02 5.30 6.25
C ILE A 171 9.17 6.23 7.13
N LYS A 172 8.98 7.49 6.70
CA LYS A 172 8.13 8.45 7.41
C LYS A 172 6.68 8.00 7.47
N TYR A 173 6.16 7.47 6.36
CA TYR A 173 4.80 6.91 6.28
C TYR A 173 4.59 5.83 7.33
N TRP A 174 5.43 4.80 7.34
CA TRP A 174 5.33 3.67 8.26
C TRP A 174 5.54 4.07 9.73
N ARG A 175 6.47 5.00 10.01
CA ARG A 175 6.62 5.60 11.35
C ARG A 175 5.35 6.28 11.85
N CYS A 176 4.60 6.94 10.96
CA CYS A 176 3.36 7.62 11.33
C CYS A 176 2.21 6.65 11.55
N ILE A 177 2.04 5.67 10.66
CA ILE A 177 1.00 4.65 10.80
C ILE A 177 1.17 3.88 12.10
N HIS A 178 2.39 3.45 12.42
CA HIS A 178 2.65 2.63 13.59
C HIS A 178 2.30 3.32 14.92
N LYS A 179 2.30 4.66 14.96
CA LYS A 179 1.92 5.43 16.17
C LYS A 179 0.43 5.34 16.50
N VAL A 180 -0.43 5.22 15.49
CA VAL A 180 -1.90 5.21 15.65
C VAL A 180 -2.51 3.83 15.48
N CYS A 181 -1.85 2.99 14.71
CA CYS A 181 -2.19 1.60 14.49
C CYS A 181 -0.93 0.79 14.74
N PRO A 182 -0.56 0.56 16.02
CA PRO A 182 0.55 -0.32 16.32
C PRO A 182 0.20 -1.67 15.71
N ILE A 183 1.05 -2.13 14.80
CA ILE A 183 0.85 -3.38 14.10
C ILE A 183 1.05 -4.47 15.14
N ARG A 184 -0.05 -4.90 15.72
CA ARG A 184 -0.07 -6.01 16.67
C ARG A 184 -0.47 -7.24 15.86
N PRO A 185 0.29 -8.35 15.94
CA PRO A 185 -0.28 -9.63 15.56
C PRO A 185 -1.61 -9.81 16.33
N PRO A 186 -2.61 -10.50 15.75
CA PRO A 186 -3.79 -10.86 16.54
C PRO A 186 -3.30 -11.57 17.81
N LEU A 187 -3.78 -11.13 18.97
CA LEU A 187 -3.59 -11.83 20.23
C LEU A 187 -4.02 -13.28 19.98
N GLN A 188 -3.08 -14.22 20.08
CA GLN A 188 -3.43 -15.63 20.21
C GLN A 188 -4.16 -15.75 21.55
N ILE A 189 -5.48 -15.92 21.49
CA ILE A 189 -6.34 -16.22 22.64
C ILE A 189 -6.41 -17.74 22.76
#